data_AF-A0A6N9NGM7-F1
#
_entry.id   AF-A0A6N9NGM7-F1
#
_cell.length_a   1.000
_cell.length_b   1.000
_cell.length_c   1.000
_cell.angle_alpha   90.00
_cell.angle_beta   90.00
_cell.angle_gamma   90.00
#
_symmetry.space_group_name_H-M   'P 1'
#
loop_
_entity.id
_entity.type
_entity.pdbx_description
1 polymer ?
#
loop_
_entity_poly.entity_id
_entity_poly.type
_entity_poly.pdbx_seq_one_letter_code
_entity_poly.pdbx_strand_id
1 'polypeptide(L)'
;MRSFSYDRIVDDKANYILYRIKSREKDTTLVGLNFLIVNNWLQDENYILAEFHPYSFIDGGLFSKNKNRCDTLMLNGSDAEAHFIFAAHFFEQLTAGSNFYFRNQQDKLVELGISEKHRKSLSKTLSDYFRLVGKLR
;
A
#
# COMPACT_ATOMS: atom_id res chain seq x y z
N MET A 1 -5.28 3.32 -16.32
CA MET A 1 -4.58 2.13 -15.77
C MET A 1 -4.44 1.07 -16.86
N ARG A 2 -3.25 0.50 -17.10
CA ARG A 2 -3.11 -0.58 -18.10
C ARG A 2 -3.60 -1.89 -17.48
N SER A 3 -4.81 -2.33 -17.86
CA SER A 3 -5.48 -3.52 -17.30
C SER A 3 -4.63 -4.79 -17.29
N PHE A 4 -3.67 -4.94 -18.22
CA PHE A 4 -2.81 -6.12 -18.30
C PHE A 4 -1.88 -6.31 -17.08
N SER A 5 -1.49 -5.23 -16.40
CA SER A 5 -0.52 -5.26 -15.28
C SER A 5 -1.12 -5.73 -13.96
N TYR A 6 -2.45 -5.87 -13.87
CA TYR A 6 -3.15 -6.16 -12.63
C TYR A 6 -3.96 -7.46 -12.74
N ASP A 7 -4.00 -8.20 -11.63
CA ASP A 7 -5.03 -9.19 -11.36
C ASP A 7 -6.27 -8.42 -10.92
N ARG A 8 -7.39 -8.63 -11.62
CA ARG A 8 -8.68 -7.98 -11.36
C ARG A 8 -9.62 -8.99 -10.73
N ILE A 9 -10.16 -8.66 -9.56
CA ILE A 9 -11.20 -9.43 -8.89
C ILE A 9 -12.42 -8.53 -8.74
N VAL A 10 -13.59 -9.04 -9.12
CA VAL A 10 -14.86 -8.33 -8.95
C VAL A 10 -15.57 -8.98 -7.78
N ASP A 11 -15.95 -8.18 -6.79
CA ASP A 11 -16.86 -8.59 -5.73
C ASP A 11 -18.23 -7.99 -6.02
N ASP A 12 -19.06 -8.77 -6.74
CA ASP A 12 -20.41 -8.35 -7.13
C ASP A 12 -21.33 -8.12 -5.92
N LYS A 13 -21.02 -8.71 -4.75
CA LYS A 13 -21.83 -8.52 -3.54
C LYS A 13 -21.53 -7.18 -2.88
N ALA A 14 -20.26 -6.79 -2.88
CA ALA A 14 -19.79 -5.55 -2.27
C ALA A 14 -19.71 -4.37 -3.25
N ASN A 15 -19.92 -4.60 -4.55
CA ASN A 15 -19.77 -3.61 -5.63
C ASN A 15 -18.36 -2.99 -5.71
N TYR A 16 -17.35 -3.79 -5.37
CA TYR A 16 -15.95 -3.40 -5.47
C TYR A 16 -15.25 -4.11 -6.63
N ILE A 17 -14.38 -3.38 -7.32
CA ILE A 17 -13.28 -4.02 -8.06
C ILE A 17 -12.00 -3.89 -7.26
N LEU A 18 -11.32 -5.03 -7.11
CA LEU A 18 -10.02 -5.14 -6.47
C LEU A 18 -8.94 -5.31 -7.55
N TYR A 19 -7.90 -4.50 -7.49
CA TYR A 19 -6.75 -4.56 -8.39
C TYR A 19 -5.46 -4.83 -7.64
N ARG A 20 -4.86 -6.00 -7.85
CA ARG A 20 -3.53 -6.36 -7.33
C ARG A 20 -2.51 -6.37 -8.44
N ILE A 21 -1.39 -5.66 -8.29
CA ILE A 21 -0.36 -5.67 -9.34
C ILE A 21 0.23 -7.08 -9.49
N LYS A 22 0.41 -7.55 -10.73
CA LYS A 22 0.92 -8.91 -11.01
C LYS A 22 2.36 -9.12 -10.56
N SER A 23 3.16 -8.05 -10.57
CA SER A 23 4.57 -8.03 -10.19
C SER A 23 4.81 -7.86 -8.69
N ARG A 24 3.75 -7.89 -7.86
CA ARG A 24 3.84 -7.81 -6.40
C ARG A 24 4.68 -8.96 -5.82
N GLU A 25 5.17 -8.77 -4.61
CA GLU A 25 5.78 -9.87 -3.87
C GLU A 25 4.71 -10.91 -3.54
N LYS A 26 4.97 -12.19 -3.85
CA LYS A 26 4.05 -13.31 -3.64
C LYS A 26 4.60 -14.32 -2.64
N ASP A 27 5.89 -14.25 -2.32
CA ASP A 27 6.47 -15.05 -1.26
C ASP A 27 5.95 -14.54 0.09
N THR A 28 5.04 -15.31 0.68
CA THR A 28 4.42 -15.00 1.98
C THR A 28 5.31 -15.34 3.17
N THR A 29 6.47 -15.97 2.94
CA THR A 29 7.47 -16.23 3.98
C THR A 29 8.31 -14.98 4.27
N LEU A 30 8.38 -14.06 3.30
CA LEU A 30 9.03 -12.77 3.46
C LEU A 30 8.09 -11.80 4.16
N VAL A 31 8.66 -11.08 5.12
CA VAL A 31 7.98 -10.00 5.83
C VAL A 31 7.89 -8.79 4.90
N GLY A 32 6.68 -8.48 4.43
CA GLY A 32 6.47 -7.49 3.39
C GLY A 32 5.08 -6.87 3.40
N LEU A 33 4.92 -5.90 2.51
CA LEU A 33 3.69 -5.16 2.28
C LEU A 33 3.40 -5.12 0.78
N ASN A 34 2.16 -5.35 0.40
CA ASN A 34 1.64 -5.05 -0.93
C ASN A 34 0.51 -4.02 -0.84
N PHE A 35 0.22 -3.37 -1.95
CA PHE A 35 -0.96 -2.52 -2.08
C PHE A 35 -2.00 -3.13 -3.00
N LEU A 36 -3.25 -3.01 -2.57
CA LEU A 36 -4.46 -3.32 -3.31
C LEU A 36 -5.20 -2.02 -3.58
N ILE A 37 -5.56 -1.77 -4.85
CA ILE A 37 -6.45 -0.66 -5.19
C ILE A 37 -7.88 -1.19 -5.15
N VAL A 38 -8.76 -0.47 -4.44
CA VAL A 38 -10.18 -0.78 -4.33
C VAL A 38 -10.94 0.32 -5.06
N ASN A 39 -11.71 -0.07 -6.08
CA ASN A 39 -12.57 0.85 -6.80
C ASN A 39 -14.03 0.57 -6.39
N ASN A 40 -14.66 1.57 -5.78
CA ASN A 40 -16.06 1.55 -5.37
C ASN A 40 -16.91 2.20 -6.46
N TRP A 41 -17.61 1.38 -7.23
CA TRP A 41 -18.43 1.85 -8.34
C TRP A 41 -19.66 2.64 -7.91
N LEU A 42 -20.19 2.37 -6.71
CA LEU A 42 -21.41 3.03 -6.25
C LEU A 42 -21.14 4.47 -5.80
N GLN A 43 -19.98 4.70 -5.18
CA GLN A 43 -19.60 6.01 -4.66
C GLN A 43 -18.65 6.77 -5.60
N ASP A 44 -18.22 6.16 -6.70
CA ASP A 44 -17.19 6.68 -7.61
C ASP A 44 -15.87 7.02 -6.87
N GLU A 45 -15.55 6.23 -5.83
CA GLU A 45 -14.38 6.41 -4.99
C GLU A 45 -13.33 5.33 -5.22
N ASN A 46 -12.07 5.70 -4.97
CA ASN A 46 -10.95 4.78 -5.05
C ASN A 46 -10.17 4.83 -3.74
N TYR A 47 -9.93 3.66 -3.16
CA TYR A 47 -9.17 3.49 -1.93
C TYR A 47 -7.93 2.63 -2.19
N ILE A 48 -7.07 2.59 -1.19
CA ILE A 48 -5.85 1.78 -1.21
C ILE A 48 -5.70 1.03 0.11
N LEU A 49 -5.51 -0.28 0.02
CA LEU A 49 -5.34 -1.15 1.18
C LEU A 49 -3.94 -1.72 1.24
N ALA A 50 -3.38 -1.69 2.45
CA ALA A 50 -2.12 -2.30 2.81
C ALA A 50 -2.33 -3.79 3.13
N GLU A 51 -1.80 -4.68 2.29
CA GLU A 51 -1.83 -6.13 2.51
C GLU A 51 -0.46 -6.58 3.04
N PHE A 52 -0.38 -6.89 4.32
CA PHE A 52 0.87 -7.35 4.92
C PHE A 52 1.02 -8.88 4.88
N HIS A 53 2.24 -9.35 4.72
CA HIS A 53 2.58 -10.78 4.72
C HIS A 53 3.80 -11.07 5.60
N PRO A 54 3.76 -12.13 6.45
CA PRO A 54 2.59 -12.95 6.80
C PRO A 54 1.47 -12.12 7.47
N TYR A 55 0.20 -12.58 7.44
CA TYR A 55 -0.97 -11.83 7.94
C TYR A 55 -0.96 -11.49 9.44
N SER A 56 0.08 -11.88 10.20
CA SER A 56 0.18 -11.76 11.65
C SER A 56 0.59 -10.36 12.16
N PHE A 57 0.16 -9.30 11.47
CA PHE A 57 0.53 -7.93 11.84
C PHE A 57 -0.68 -7.16 12.38
N ILE A 58 -0.51 -6.68 13.61
CA ILE A 58 -1.54 -6.09 14.46
C ILE A 58 -1.14 -4.64 14.73
N ASP A 59 -2.07 -3.71 14.50
CA ASP A 59 -2.34 -2.38 15.10
C ASP A 59 -1.20 -1.43 15.53
N GLY A 60 0.06 -1.78 15.33
CA GLY A 60 1.21 -1.05 15.85
C GLY A 60 1.69 0.11 14.97
N GLY A 61 1.01 0.37 13.86
CA GLY A 61 1.39 1.38 12.87
C GLY A 61 2.57 0.98 11.99
N LEU A 62 2.65 1.64 10.84
CA LEU A 62 3.79 1.52 9.92
C LEU A 62 4.76 2.66 10.22
N PHE A 63 6.06 2.39 10.21
CA PHE A 63 7.11 3.37 10.43
C PHE A 63 8.01 3.42 9.19
N SER A 64 8.54 4.59 8.89
CA SER A 64 9.57 4.77 7.88
C SER A 64 10.79 5.44 8.49
N LYS A 65 11.97 5.05 8.03
CA LYS A 65 13.24 5.62 8.49
C LYS A 65 14.18 5.81 7.30
N ASN A 66 14.75 7.01 7.20
CA ASN A 66 15.89 7.30 6.34
C ASN A 66 16.99 8.02 7.15
N LYS A 67 18.04 8.50 6.48
CA LYS A 67 19.18 9.17 7.14
C LYS A 67 18.78 10.43 7.91
N ASN A 68 17.68 11.07 7.54
CA ASN A 68 17.32 12.40 8.01
C ASN A 68 16.06 12.42 8.88
N ARG A 69 15.21 11.38 8.79
CA ARG A 69 13.87 11.40 9.37
C ARG A 69 13.38 9.99 9.75
N CYS A 70 12.57 9.95 10.80
CA CYS A 70 11.75 8.82 11.17
C CYS A 70 10.29 9.31 11.22
N ASP A 71 9.39 8.62 10.54
CA ASP A 71 7.97 8.98 10.48
C ASP A 71 7.09 7.79 10.81
N THR A 72 5.97 8.07 11.47
CA THR A 72 4.87 7.12 11.65
C THR A 72 3.84 7.36 10.54
N LEU A 73 3.50 6.30 9.82
CA LEU A 73 2.46 6.25 8.81
C LEU A 73 1.24 5.56 9.40
N MET A 74 0.16 6.32 9.53
CA MET A 74 -1.12 5.82 10.01
C MET A 74 -2.20 6.14 8.98
N LEU A 75 -3.08 5.16 8.73
CA LEU A 75 -4.33 5.40 8.04
C LEU A 75 -5.34 5.91 9.07
N ASN A 76 -5.52 7.23 9.12
CA ASN A 76 -6.40 7.89 10.08
C ASN A 76 -7.75 8.22 9.43
N GLY A 77 -8.65 7.24 9.40
CA GLY A 77 -9.97 7.36 8.80
C GLY A 77 -10.28 6.27 7.79
N SER A 78 -11.53 6.23 7.33
CA SER A 78 -12.03 5.25 6.37
C SER A 78 -12.48 5.88 5.05
N ASP A 79 -12.36 7.19 4.90
CA ASP A 79 -12.74 7.94 3.70
C ASP A 79 -11.61 8.01 2.66
N ALA A 80 -11.96 8.41 1.44
CA ALA A 80 -11.01 8.49 0.33
C ALA A 80 -9.86 9.47 0.59
N GLU A 81 -10.06 10.52 1.40
CA GLU A 81 -9.02 11.49 1.74
C GLU A 81 -7.97 10.88 2.67
N ALA A 82 -8.39 10.15 3.70
CA ALA A 82 -7.48 9.43 4.60
C ALA A 82 -6.62 8.42 3.84
N HIS A 83 -7.22 7.66 2.91
CA HIS A 83 -6.50 6.74 2.04
C HIS A 83 -5.51 7.47 1.11
N PHE A 84 -5.90 8.62 0.56
CA PHE A 84 -5.02 9.43 -0.27
C PHE A 84 -3.80 9.96 0.51
N ILE A 85 -4.02 10.54 1.69
CA ILE A 85 -2.95 11.09 2.54
C ILE A 85 -1.97 9.98 2.95
N PHE A 86 -2.50 8.84 3.39
CA PHE A 86 -1.67 7.69 3.75
C PHE A 86 -0.80 7.23 2.57
N ALA A 87 -1.40 7.06 1.38
CA ALA A 87 -0.66 6.67 0.18
C ALA A 87 0.39 7.71 -0.23
N ALA A 88 0.07 9.00 -0.14
CA ALA A 88 0.98 10.09 -0.46
C ALA A 88 2.21 10.07 0.45
N HIS A 89 2.00 9.96 1.76
CA HIS A 89 3.08 9.84 2.74
C HIS A 89 3.94 8.59 2.50
N PHE A 90 3.31 7.44 2.22
CA PHE A 90 4.05 6.23 1.90
C PHE A 90 4.90 6.42 0.64
N PHE A 91 4.32 6.99 -0.42
CA PHE A 91 5.00 7.20 -1.68
C PHE A 91 6.20 8.14 -1.54
N GLU A 92 6.05 9.24 -0.80
CA GLU A 92 7.15 10.17 -0.50
C GLU A 92 8.33 9.43 0.15
N GLN A 93 8.05 8.66 1.21
CA GLN A 93 9.08 7.89 1.92
C GLN A 93 9.70 6.80 1.04
N LEU A 94 8.90 6.16 0.20
CA LEU A 94 9.37 5.17 -0.77
C LEU A 94 10.30 5.81 -1.80
N THR A 95 10.02 7.02 -2.26
CA THR A 95 10.87 7.76 -3.20
C THR A 95 12.14 8.31 -2.55
N ALA A 96 12.08 8.68 -1.27
CA ALA A 96 13.21 9.13 -0.47
C ALA A 96 14.20 8.00 -0.11
N GLY A 97 13.93 6.75 -0.52
CA GLY A 97 14.77 5.60 -0.20
C GLY A 97 14.64 5.13 1.25
N SER A 98 13.56 5.50 1.96
CA SER A 98 13.32 5.06 3.34
C SER A 98 13.14 3.55 3.41
N ASN A 99 13.61 2.96 4.51
CA ASN A 99 13.24 1.61 4.92
C ASN A 99 11.97 1.68 5.77
N PHE A 100 11.19 0.61 5.74
CA PHE A 100 9.90 0.55 6.43
C PHE A 100 9.93 -0.50 7.51
N TYR A 101 9.25 -0.22 8.61
CA TYR A 101 9.21 -1.06 9.79
C TYR A 101 7.77 -1.13 10.30
N PHE A 102 7.42 -2.20 10.99
CA PHE A 102 6.18 -2.29 11.74
C PHE A 102 6.49 -2.82 13.14
N ARG A 103 5.55 -2.62 14.07
CA ARG A 103 5.62 -3.25 15.39
C ARG A 103 4.94 -4.60 15.38
N ASN A 104 5.65 -5.65 15.79
CA ASN A 104 5.06 -6.97 15.98
C ASN A 104 4.29 -7.06 17.31
N GLN A 105 3.69 -8.22 17.60
CA GLN A 105 2.95 -8.49 18.85
C GLN A 105 3.78 -8.34 20.13
N GLN A 106 5.11 -8.32 20.03
CA GLN A 106 6.04 -8.14 21.15
C GLN A 106 6.57 -6.70 21.25
N ASP A 107 5.92 -5.75 20.57
CA ASP A 107 6.32 -4.34 20.46
C ASP A 107 7.72 -4.10 19.85
N LYS A 108 8.24 -5.08 19.10
CA LYS A 108 9.53 -4.95 18.40
C LYS A 108 9.33 -4.40 17.00
N LEU A 109 10.19 -3.46 16.62
CA LEU A 109 10.31 -3.01 15.24
C LEU A 109 10.92 -4.11 14.38
N VAL A 110 10.20 -4.50 13.34
CA VAL A 110 10.64 -5.47 12.35
C VAL A 110 10.65 -4.78 10.98
N GLU A 111 11.76 -4.93 10.27
CA GLU A 111 11.93 -4.33 8.94
C GLU A 111 11.11 -5.08 7.89
N LEU A 112 10.44 -4.33 7.00
CA LEU A 112 9.83 -4.86 5.80
C LEU A 112 10.94 -5.11 4.77
N GLY A 113 11.10 -6.36 4.34
CA GLY A 113 12.07 -6.78 3.34
C GLY A 113 11.70 -6.35 1.93
N ILE A 114 11.69 -5.04 1.65
CA ILE A 114 11.29 -4.49 0.36
C ILE A 114 12.49 -4.48 -0.60
N SER A 115 12.57 -5.50 -1.46
CA SER A 115 13.56 -5.55 -2.55
C SER A 115 13.37 -4.41 -3.58
N GLU A 116 14.37 -4.12 -4.39
CA GLU A 116 14.24 -3.10 -5.46
C GLU A 116 13.12 -3.40 -6.45
N LYS A 117 12.95 -4.69 -6.80
CA LYS A 117 11.87 -5.14 -7.68
C LYS A 117 10.50 -4.88 -7.03
N HIS A 118 10.40 -5.16 -5.73
CA HIS A 118 9.17 -4.92 -4.96
C HIS A 118 8.88 -3.42 -4.82
N ARG A 119 9.92 -2.60 -4.56
CA ARG A 119 9.82 -1.13 -4.54
C ARG A 119 9.25 -0.59 -5.85
N LYS A 120 9.73 -1.07 -7.01
CA LYS A 120 9.16 -0.70 -8.33
C LYS A 120 7.68 -1.07 -8.45
N SER A 121 7.27 -2.23 -7.96
CA SER A 121 5.87 -2.65 -7.94
C SER A 121 5.01 -1.74 -7.03
N LEU A 122 5.48 -1.43 -5.82
CA LEU A 122 4.79 -0.51 -4.90
C LEU A 122 4.66 0.89 -5.50
N SER A 123 5.75 1.45 -6.03
CA SER A 123 5.75 2.76 -6.70
C SER A 123 4.77 2.79 -7.88
N LYS A 124 4.72 1.73 -8.68
CA LYS A 124 3.79 1.62 -9.80
C LYS A 124 2.33 1.57 -9.33
N THR A 125 2.02 0.77 -8.31
CA THR A 125 0.66 0.68 -7.76
C THR A 125 0.20 2.03 -7.22
N LEU A 126 1.04 2.70 -6.42
CA LEU A 126 0.73 4.03 -5.88
C LEU A 126 0.55 5.08 -6.97
N SER A 127 1.42 5.09 -7.98
CA SER A 127 1.30 6.01 -9.13
C SER A 127 0.01 5.79 -9.92
N ASP A 128 -0.38 4.53 -10.14
CA ASP A 128 -1.63 4.21 -10.83
C ASP A 128 -2.85 4.56 -9.97
N TYR A 129 -2.78 4.37 -8.64
CA TYR A 129 -3.79 4.82 -7.68
C TYR A 129 -4.00 6.35 -7.75
N PHE A 130 -2.91 7.15 -7.68
CA PHE A 130 -3.00 8.60 -7.74
C PHE A 130 -3.60 9.15 -9.05
N ARG A 131 -3.41 8.43 -10.16
CA ARG A 131 -4.08 8.74 -11.44
C ARG A 131 -5.58 8.46 -11.38
N LEU A 132 -6.00 7.41 -10.68
CA LEU A 132 -7.43 7.06 -10.54
C LEU A 132 -8.18 8.06 -9.67
N VAL A 133 -7.57 8.53 -8.58
CA VAL A 133 -8.16 9.61 -7.74
C VAL A 133 -8.03 11.01 -8.36
N GLY A 134 -7.49 11.14 -9.58
CA GLY A 134 -7.41 12.41 -10.31
C GLY A 134 -6.35 13.41 -9.77
N LYS A 135 -5.41 12.96 -8.94
CA LYS A 135 -4.40 13.81 -8.27
C LYS A 135 -3.02 13.81 -8.94
N LEU A 136 -2.81 12.95 -9.95
CA LEU A 136 -1.68 13.05 -10.90
C LEU A 136 -2.22 13.39 -12.29
N ARG A 137 -1.96 14.62 -12.75
CA ARG A 137 -2.10 15.05 -14.15
C ARG A 137 -0.74 15.03 -14.84
#